data_AF-A0A9W7EXN6-F1
#
_entry.id   AF-A0A9W7EXN6-F1
#
_cell.length_a   1.000
_cell.length_b   1.000
_cell.length_c   1.000
_cell.angle_alpha   90.00
_cell.angle_beta   90.00
_cell.angle_gamma   90.00
#
_symmetry.space_group_name_H-M   'P 1'
#
loop_
_entity.id
_entity.type
_entity.pdbx_description
1 polymer ?
#
loop_
_entity_poly.entity_id
_entity_poly.type
_entity_poly.pdbx_seq_one_letter_code
_entity_poly.pdbx_strand_id
1 'polypeptide(L)'
;MTGPTSIPQEIASDETKYREWRFCQKCEIYQGPKTAHCNDCKCCIDELDHHCPWMGKCVGKGNMKWFKLFNLSWVIYFIYAIVATFV
;
A
#
# COMPACT_ATOMS: atom_id res chain seq x y z
N MET A 1 -1.90 -12.10 5.81
CA MET A 1 -2.89 -11.19 5.22
C MET A 1 -3.77 -12.02 4.32
N THR A 2 -4.95 -12.41 4.81
CA THR A 2 -5.89 -13.25 4.10
C THR A 2 -6.76 -12.36 3.21
N GLY A 3 -6.55 -12.42 1.90
CA GLY A 3 -7.49 -11.86 0.93
C GLY A 3 -8.64 -12.82 0.67
N PRO A 4 -9.72 -12.36 0.02
CA PRO A 4 -10.83 -13.23 -0.35
C PRO A 4 -10.40 -14.20 -1.45
N THR A 5 -10.78 -15.48 -1.30
CA THR A 5 -10.57 -16.52 -2.33
C THR A 5 -11.65 -16.52 -3.41
N SER A 6 -12.71 -15.73 -3.23
CA SER A 6 -13.79 -15.50 -4.20
C SER A 6 -14.19 -14.03 -4.23
N ILE A 7 -14.63 -13.53 -5.37
CA ILE A 7 -15.17 -12.17 -5.49
C ILE A 7 -16.49 -12.06 -4.69
N PRO A 8 -16.67 -11.03 -3.84
CA PRO A 8 -17.94 -10.80 -3.12
C PRO A 8 -19.14 -10.68 -4.08
N GLN A 9 -20.30 -11.24 -3.71
CA GLN A 9 -21.48 -11.26 -4.59
C GLN A 9 -21.96 -9.86 -5.00
N GLU A 10 -21.91 -8.91 -4.07
CA GLU A 10 -22.22 -7.49 -4.30
C GLU A 10 -21.36 -6.83 -5.39
N ILE A 11 -20.14 -7.32 -5.57
CA ILE A 11 -19.23 -6.87 -6.64
C ILE A 11 -19.47 -7.68 -7.92
N ALA A 12 -19.76 -8.97 -7.79
CA ALA A 12 -20.04 -9.84 -8.92
C ALA A 12 -21.31 -9.44 -9.72
N SER A 13 -22.29 -8.80 -9.08
CA SER A 13 -23.48 -8.26 -9.76
C SER A 13 -23.23 -6.98 -10.56
N ASP A 14 -22.08 -6.33 -10.36
CA ASP A 14 -21.71 -5.07 -11.00
C ASP A 14 -20.54 -5.29 -11.95
N GLU A 15 -20.83 -5.46 -13.24
CA GLU A 15 -19.84 -5.69 -14.32
C GLU A 15 -18.70 -4.67 -14.31
N THR A 16 -18.98 -3.42 -13.97
CA THR A 16 -17.95 -2.37 -13.96
C THR A 16 -16.94 -2.60 -12.84
N LYS A 17 -17.42 -2.91 -11.63
CA LYS A 17 -16.57 -3.24 -10.49
C LYS A 17 -15.89 -4.59 -10.65
N TYR A 18 -16.58 -5.58 -11.22
CA TYR A 18 -16.03 -6.92 -11.45
C TYR A 18 -14.75 -6.87 -12.30
N ARG A 19 -14.73 -6.04 -13.35
CA ARG A 19 -13.57 -5.88 -14.25
C ARG A 19 -12.34 -5.25 -13.59
N GLU A 20 -12.50 -4.59 -12.44
CA GLU A 20 -11.38 -4.03 -11.69
C GLU A 20 -10.65 -5.07 -10.84
N TRP A 21 -11.27 -6.24 -10.62
CA TRP A 21 -10.71 -7.32 -9.82
C TRP A 21 -9.81 -8.23 -10.66
N ARG A 22 -8.75 -8.73 -10.05
CA ARG A 22 -7.76 -9.61 -10.71
C ARG A 22 -7.37 -10.74 -9.78
N PHE A 23 -7.01 -11.90 -10.32
CA PHE A 23 -6.55 -13.01 -9.49
C PHE A 23 -5.02 -12.99 -9.34
N CYS A 24 -4.52 -13.06 -8.11
CA CYS A 24 -3.09 -13.22 -7.85
C CYS A 24 -2.74 -14.70 -7.74
N GLN A 25 -1.98 -15.23 -8.70
CA GLN A 25 -1.55 -16.63 -8.68
C GLN A 25 -0.59 -16.96 -7.52
N LYS A 26 0.24 -16.01 -7.08
CA LYS A 26 1.24 -16.23 -6.02
C LYS A 26 0.63 -16.32 -4.61
N CYS A 27 -0.46 -15.60 -4.39
CA CYS A 27 -1.14 -15.55 -3.10
C CYS A 27 -2.49 -16.29 -3.10
N GLU A 28 -2.94 -16.77 -4.27
CA GLU A 28 -4.20 -17.48 -4.47
C GLU A 28 -5.43 -16.72 -3.94
N ILE A 29 -5.45 -15.41 -4.16
CA ILE A 29 -6.54 -14.52 -3.75
C ILE A 29 -6.96 -13.61 -4.90
N TYR A 30 -8.20 -13.14 -4.84
CA TYR A 30 -8.64 -12.05 -5.67
C TYR A 30 -8.17 -10.71 -5.10
N GLN A 31 -7.48 -9.96 -5.95
CA GLN A 31 -7.04 -8.59 -5.74
C GLN A 31 -8.19 -7.66 -6.10
N GLY A 32 -8.62 -6.86 -5.12
CA GLY A 32 -9.52 -5.75 -5.39
C GLY A 32 -8.82 -4.62 -6.16
N PRO A 33 -9.54 -3.52 -6.43
CA PRO A 33 -9.00 -2.38 -7.14
C PRO A 33 -7.73 -1.87 -6.44
N LYS A 34 -6.67 -1.62 -7.22
CA LYS A 34 -5.36 -1.11 -6.74
C LYS A 34 -4.62 -2.03 -5.74
N THR A 35 -5.14 -3.21 -5.41
CA THR A 35 -4.38 -4.22 -4.68
C THR A 35 -3.33 -4.84 -5.61
N ALA A 36 -2.08 -4.96 -5.15
CA ALA A 36 -1.01 -5.58 -5.96
C ALA A 36 -0.07 -6.43 -5.10
N HIS A 37 0.54 -7.44 -5.74
CA HIS A 37 1.50 -8.34 -5.11
C HIS A 37 2.88 -7.69 -5.08
N CYS A 38 3.46 -7.56 -3.89
CA CYS A 38 4.85 -7.15 -3.74
C CYS A 38 5.77 -8.37 -3.76
N ASN A 39 6.72 -8.40 -4.70
CA ASN A 39 7.69 -9.49 -4.81
C ASN A 39 8.68 -9.55 -3.65
N ASP A 40 8.96 -8.43 -2.98
CA ASP A 40 9.88 -8.40 -1.85
C ASP A 40 9.19 -8.86 -0.56
N CYS A 41 7.97 -8.36 -0.29
CA CYS A 41 7.19 -8.73 0.88
C CYS A 41 6.44 -10.07 0.74
N LYS A 42 6.38 -10.65 -0.47
CA LYS A 42 5.70 -11.93 -0.79
C LYS A 42 4.22 -11.97 -0.39
N CYS A 43 3.55 -10.82 -0.48
CA CYS A 43 2.13 -10.70 -0.16
C CYS A 43 1.46 -9.61 -1.01
N CYS A 44 0.14 -9.72 -1.16
CA CYS A 44 -0.68 -8.65 -1.74
C CYS A 44 -0.94 -7.56 -0.71
N ILE A 45 -0.79 -6.32 -1.15
CA ILE A 45 -1.00 -5.11 -0.34
C ILE A 45 -2.17 -4.33 -0.95
N ASP A 46 -3.14 -3.97 -0.12
CA ASP A 46 -4.28 -3.14 -0.53
C ASP A 46 -3.83 -1.69 -0.82
N GLU A 47 -4.32 -1.15 -1.93
CA GLU A 47 -3.89 0.11 -2.53
C GLU A 47 -2.36 0.28 -2.44
N LEU A 48 -1.61 -0.67 -3.01
CA LEU A 48 -0.15 -0.66 -2.98
C LEU A 48 0.36 0.60 -3.68
N ASP A 49 1.19 1.37 -2.97
CA ASP A 49 1.93 2.50 -3.54
C ASP A 49 3.32 2.03 -3.99
N HIS A 50 4.15 1.57 -3.06
CA HIS A 50 5.47 1.00 -3.37
C HIS A 50 6.01 0.09 -2.25
N HIS A 51 7.02 -0.72 -2.57
CA HIS A 51 7.90 -1.28 -1.55
C HIS A 51 8.95 -0.24 -1.18
N CYS A 52 9.01 0.19 0.08
CA CYS A 52 9.95 1.20 0.53
C CYS A 52 11.17 0.51 1.17
N PRO A 53 12.36 0.54 0.53
CA PRO A 53 13.56 -0.10 1.10
C PRO A 53 13.98 0.54 2.43
N TRP A 54 13.75 1.85 2.56
CA TRP A 54 14.10 2.63 3.75
C TRP A 54 13.30 2.24 5.00
N MET A 55 12.06 1.80 4.79
CA MET A 55 11.17 1.37 5.87
C MET A 55 11.17 -0.16 6.04
N GLY A 56 11.84 -0.90 5.15
CA GLY A 56 11.83 -2.36 5.12
C GLY A 56 10.43 -2.97 4.92
N LYS A 57 9.48 -2.22 4.37
CA LYS A 57 8.09 -2.68 4.18
C LYS A 57 7.37 -1.93 3.06
N CYS A 58 6.28 -2.50 2.59
CA CYS A 58 5.38 -1.81 1.67
C CYS A 58 4.68 -0.61 2.31
N VAL A 59 4.49 0.43 1.50
CA VAL A 59 3.58 1.54 1.73
C VAL A 59 2.32 1.27 0.92
N GLY A 60 1.17 1.33 1.59
CA GLY A 60 -0.14 1.13 0.99
C GLY A 60 -1.22 1.62 1.94
N LYS A 61 -2.48 1.23 1.70
CA LYS A 61 -3.64 1.74 2.45
C LYS A 61 -3.48 1.67 3.97
N GLY A 62 -3.01 0.52 4.48
CA GLY A 62 -2.91 0.24 5.91
C GLY A 62 -1.91 1.12 6.66
N ASN A 63 -0.98 1.79 5.98
CA ASN A 63 0.03 2.63 6.62
C ASN A 63 0.29 3.98 5.92
N MET A 64 -0.48 4.34 4.89
CA MET A 64 -0.31 5.58 4.13
C MET A 64 -0.33 6.84 5.01
N LYS A 65 -1.23 6.90 6.02
CA LYS A 65 -1.29 8.02 6.97
C LYS A 65 0.01 8.16 7.77
N TRP A 66 0.54 7.05 8.27
CA TRP A 66 1.77 7.00 9.06
C TRP A 66 3.00 7.30 8.21
N PHE A 67 3.05 6.83 6.96
CA PHE A 67 4.11 7.16 6.03
C PHE A 67 4.15 8.67 5.72
N LYS A 68 2.99 9.31 5.52
CA LYS A 68 2.91 10.77 5.36
C LYS A 68 3.43 11.52 6.59
N LEU A 69 3.06 11.08 7.79
CA LEU A 69 3.54 11.69 9.04
C LEU A 69 5.05 11.50 9.23
N PHE A 70 5.57 10.32 8.90
CA PHE A 70 7.01 10.05 8.89
C PHE A 70 7.77 11.00 7.96
N ASN A 71 7.32 11.18 6.72
CA ASN A 71 7.95 12.13 5.79
C ASN A 71 7.87 13.58 6.30
N LEU A 72 6.73 13.98 6.89
CA LEU A 72 6.59 15.31 7.48
C LEU A 72 7.59 15.52 8.64
N SER A 73 7.83 14.49 9.46
CA SER A 73 8.79 14.57 10.55
C SER A 73 10.23 14.83 10.07
N TRP A 74 10.63 14.25 8.93
CA TRP A 74 11.92 14.54 8.30
C TRP A 74 12.01 15.98 7.81
N VAL A 75 10.96 16.50 7.16
CA VAL A 75 10.91 17.90 6.72
C VAL A 75 11.10 18.84 7.90
N ILE A 76 10.39 18.60 9.01
CA ILE A 76 10.53 19.39 10.24
C ILE A 76 11.95 19.29 10.80
N TYR A 77 12.51 18.08 10.88
CA TYR A 77 13.86 17.86 11.36
C TYR A 77 14.91 18.60 10.51
N PHE A 78 14.78 18.58 9.18
CA PHE A 78 15.69 19.30 8.29
C PHE A 78 15.60 20.82 8.48
N ILE A 79 14.39 21.37 8.63
CA ILE A 79 14.20 22.80 8.93
C ILE A 79 14.87 23.15 10.27
N TYR A 80 14.64 22.35 11.30
CA TYR A 80 15.27 22.54 12.61
C TYR A 80 16.79 22.50 12.51
N ALA A 81 17.36 21.51 11.82
CA ALA A 81 18.81 21.38 11.66
C ALA A 81 19.43 22.56 10.92
N ILE A 82 18.77 23.06 9.86
CA ILE A 82 19.19 24.28 9.14
C ILE A 82 19.19 25.46 10.11
N VAL A 83 18.08 25.74 10.80
CA VAL A 83 18.02 26.87 11.73
C VAL A 83 19.07 26.74 12.83
N ALA A 84 19.25 25.56 13.41
CA ALA A 84 20.20 25.32 14.49
C ALA A 84 21.68 25.39 14.06
N THR A 85 21.98 25.25 12.76
CA THR A 85 23.35 25.34 12.24
C THR A 85 23.70 26.73 11.69
N PHE A 86 22.70 27.52 11.29
CA PHE A 86 22.87 28.89 10.78
C PHE A 86 22.55 29.99 11.82
N VAL A 87 22.20 29.60 13.06
CA VAL A 87 22.17 30.44 14.26
C VAL A 87 23.43 30.18 15.07
#